data_AF-A0A933F7Y6-F1
#
_entry.id   AF-A0A933F7Y6-F1
#
_cell.length_a   1.000
_cell.length_b   1.000
_cell.length_c   1.000
_cell.angle_alpha   90.00
_cell.angle_beta   90.00
_cell.angle_gamma   90.00
#
_symmetry.space_group_name_H-M   'P 1'
#
loop_
_entity.id
_entity.type
_entity.pdbx_description
1 polymer ?
#
loop_
_entity_poly.entity_id
_entity_poly.type
_entity_poly.pdbx_seq_one_letter_code
_entity_poly.pdbx_strand_id
1 'polypeptide(L)'
;SHVRNYTAAEWQAFAEAAGLTVAAVDNTCRSRLTFGDWVTRGGTDPERVAALREAFAAPPPGAVAAFDLRGEGNALEFAWPITIVAAIRP
;
A
#
# COMPACT_ATOMS: atom_id res chain seq x y z
N SER A 1 -1.22 7.18 -12.71
CA SER A 1 -2.47 6.43 -12.82
C SER A 1 -3.02 5.95 -11.47
N HIS A 2 -2.28 6.07 -10.36
CA HIS A 2 -2.85 5.79 -9.04
C HIS A 2 -3.99 6.77 -8.72
N VAL A 3 -5.16 6.26 -8.35
CA VAL A 3 -6.34 7.06 -7.98
C VAL A 3 -6.58 7.01 -6.48
N ARG A 4 -6.78 5.80 -5.91
CA ARG A 4 -7.02 5.61 -4.48
C ARG A 4 -6.73 4.17 -4.05
N ASN A 5 -6.23 4.00 -2.82
CA ASN A 5 -6.29 2.74 -2.09
C ASN A 5 -7.54 2.74 -1.20
N TYR A 6 -8.50 1.86 -1.50
CA TYR A 6 -9.69 1.67 -0.66
C TYR A 6 -9.35 0.84 0.58
N THR A 7 -10.05 1.13 1.66
CA THR A 7 -10.02 0.38 2.92
C THR A 7 -10.69 -0.98 2.77
N ALA A 8 -10.42 -1.88 3.71
CA ALA A 8 -11.07 -3.18 3.76
C ALA A 8 -12.59 -3.08 3.92
N ALA A 9 -13.07 -2.08 4.66
CA ALA A 9 -14.50 -1.83 4.84
C ALA A 9 -15.16 -1.37 3.52
N GLU A 10 -14.51 -0.48 2.76
CA GLU A 10 -14.99 -0.06 1.44
C GLU A 10 -15.06 -1.26 0.48
N TRP A 11 -14.03 -2.12 0.44
CA TRP A 11 -14.06 -3.32 -0.41
C TRP A 11 -15.16 -4.31 -0.05
N GLN A 12 -15.44 -4.51 1.24
CA GLN A 12 -16.57 -5.32 1.69
C GLN A 12 -17.90 -4.74 1.21
N ALA A 13 -18.10 -3.44 1.44
CA ALA A 13 -19.31 -2.74 1.00
C ALA A 13 -19.50 -2.83 -0.51
N PHE A 14 -18.44 -2.73 -1.30
CA PHE A 14 -18.51 -2.89 -2.75
C PHE A 14 -18.90 -4.32 -3.18
N ALA A 15 -18.37 -5.33 -2.51
CA ALA A 15 -18.72 -6.72 -2.80
C ALA A 15 -20.20 -7.01 -2.49
N GLU A 16 -20.68 -6.56 -1.33
CA GLU A 16 -22.08 -6.71 -0.92
C GLU A 16 -23.04 -5.92 -1.83
N ALA A 17 -22.70 -4.68 -2.17
CA ALA A 17 -23.48 -3.88 -3.13
C ALA A 17 -23.55 -4.51 -4.52
N ALA A 18 -22.57 -5.34 -4.89
CA ALA A 18 -22.56 -6.12 -6.12
C ALA A 18 -23.34 -7.45 -6.02
N GLY A 19 -23.99 -7.74 -4.89
CA GLY A 19 -24.77 -8.96 -4.65
C GLY A 19 -23.93 -10.20 -4.31
N LEU A 20 -22.67 -10.01 -3.91
CA LEU A 20 -21.82 -11.08 -3.41
C LEU A 20 -21.94 -11.20 -1.90
N THR A 21 -21.73 -12.40 -1.36
CA THR A 21 -21.58 -12.61 0.08
C THR A 21 -20.10 -12.69 0.42
N VAL A 22 -19.61 -11.79 1.28
CA VAL A 22 -18.23 -11.81 1.77
C VAL A 22 -18.05 -13.02 2.68
N ALA A 23 -17.11 -13.91 2.33
CA ALA A 23 -16.81 -15.13 3.07
C ALA A 23 -15.63 -14.94 4.04
N ALA A 24 -14.64 -14.14 3.66
CA ALA A 24 -13.47 -13.84 4.49
C ALA A 24 -12.81 -12.51 4.11
N VAL A 25 -12.17 -11.90 5.10
CA VAL A 25 -11.33 -10.71 4.92
C VAL A 25 -10.05 -10.90 5.73
N ASP A 26 -8.90 -10.78 5.08
CA ASP A 26 -7.59 -10.78 5.72
C ASP A 26 -6.88 -9.44 5.49
N ASN A 27 -6.49 -8.79 6.57
CA ASN A 27 -5.77 -7.51 6.58
C ASN A 27 -4.40 -7.61 7.27
N THR A 28 -3.92 -8.82 7.53
CA THR A 28 -2.65 -9.08 8.20
C THR A 28 -1.49 -9.17 7.21
N CYS A 29 -1.80 -9.38 5.93
CA CYS A 29 -0.83 -9.48 4.86
C CYS A 29 -0.13 -8.14 4.61
N ARG A 30 1.17 -8.20 4.32
CA ARG A 30 1.97 -7.04 3.96
C ARG A 30 2.90 -7.36 2.79
N SER A 31 3.07 -6.41 1.87
CA SER A 31 4.07 -6.50 0.79
C SER A 31 5.22 -5.56 1.05
N ARG A 32 6.41 -6.13 1.24
CA ARG A 32 7.66 -5.41 1.47
C ARG A 32 8.29 -5.01 0.14
N LEU A 33 8.74 -3.76 0.06
CA LEU A 33 9.35 -3.15 -1.11
C LEU A 33 10.61 -2.39 -0.71
N THR A 34 11.57 -2.36 -1.63
CA THR A 34 12.74 -1.48 -1.57
C THR A 34 12.44 -0.21 -2.37
N PHE A 35 12.76 0.97 -1.83
CA PHE A 35 12.48 2.26 -2.45
C PHE A 35 13.05 2.37 -3.86
N GLY A 36 14.34 2.05 -4.04
CA GLY A 36 15.01 2.11 -5.34
C GLY A 36 14.32 1.25 -6.40
N ASP A 37 14.10 -0.02 -6.08
CA ASP A 37 13.43 -0.95 -7.00
C ASP A 37 11.99 -0.52 -7.31
N TRP A 38 11.27 0.00 -6.30
CA TRP A 38 9.90 0.46 -6.45
C TRP A 38 9.78 1.65 -7.40
N VAL A 39 10.61 2.69 -7.23
CA VAL A 39 10.55 3.87 -8.10
C VAL A 39 11.02 3.56 -9.52
N THR A 40 12.04 2.70 -9.67
CA THR A 40 12.54 2.24 -10.97
C THR A 40 11.49 1.43 -11.71
N ARG A 41 10.88 0.43 -11.06
CA ARG A 41 9.80 -0.38 -11.66
C ARG A 41 8.59 0.46 -12.02
N GLY A 42 8.27 1.48 -11.21
CA GLY A 42 7.18 2.40 -11.47
C GLY A 42 7.43 3.37 -12.62
N GLY A 43 8.66 3.44 -13.16
CA GLY A 43 9.03 4.44 -14.15
C GLY A 43 8.81 5.87 -13.64
N THR A 44 9.04 6.09 -12.34
CA THR A 44 8.73 7.35 -11.69
C THR A 44 9.68 8.44 -12.16
N ASP A 45 9.13 9.58 -12.58
CA ASP A 45 9.91 10.73 -13.04
C ASP A 45 10.93 11.20 -11.98
N PRO A 46 12.18 11.59 -12.35
CA PRO A 46 13.22 11.97 -11.40
C PRO A 46 12.83 13.08 -10.42
N GLU A 47 12.05 14.08 -10.83
CA GLU A 47 11.59 15.15 -9.96
C GLU A 47 10.67 14.60 -8.85
N ARG A 48 9.78 13.67 -9.23
CA ARG A 48 8.92 12.97 -8.27
C ARG A 48 9.71 12.04 -7.38
N VAL A 49 10.74 11.37 -7.89
CA VAL A 49 11.63 10.54 -7.06
C VAL A 49 12.34 11.40 -6.01
N ALA A 50 12.79 12.60 -6.35
CA ALA A 50 13.41 13.52 -5.39
C ALA A 50 12.41 13.91 -4.28
N ALA A 51 11.20 14.33 -4.64
CA ALA A 51 10.16 14.65 -3.65
C ALA A 51 9.80 13.46 -2.76
N LEU A 52 9.74 12.25 -3.32
CA LEU A 52 9.52 11.03 -2.55
C LEU A 52 10.67 10.76 -1.56
N ARG A 53 11.94 10.98 -1.95
CA ARG A 53 13.06 10.82 -1.02
C ARG A 53 12.94 11.74 0.19
N GLU A 54 12.58 13.00 -0.02
CA GLU A 54 12.39 13.96 1.06
C GLU A 54 11.26 13.52 2.00
N ALA A 55 10.13 13.06 1.45
CA ALA A 55 9.00 12.57 2.23
C ALA A 55 9.36 11.33 3.08
N PHE A 56 10.16 10.42 2.53
CA PHE A 56 10.62 9.22 3.24
C PHE A 56 11.74 9.52 4.26
N ALA A 57 12.51 10.59 4.07
CA ALA A 57 13.54 11.03 5.02
C ALA A 57 12.95 11.72 6.27
N ALA A 58 11.78 12.36 6.13
CA ALA A 58 11.07 13.02 7.23
C ALA A 58 9.60 12.54 7.31
N PRO A 59 9.36 11.25 7.65
CA PRO A 59 8.02 10.70 7.66
C PRO A 59 7.17 11.34 8.78
N PRO A 60 5.87 11.56 8.54
CA PRO A 60 4.99 12.10 9.57
C PRO A 60 4.85 11.12 10.75
N PRO A 61 4.42 11.60 11.93
CA PRO A 61 4.23 10.76 13.10
C PRO A 61 3.37 9.52 12.81
N GLY A 62 3.84 8.36 13.27
CA GLY A 62 3.16 7.08 13.08
C GLY A 62 3.44 6.38 11.74
N ALA A 63 3.95 7.06 10.71
CA ALA A 63 4.22 6.44 9.41
C ALA A 63 5.32 5.35 9.48
N VAL A 64 6.36 5.55 10.30
CA VAL A 64 7.41 4.54 10.52
C VAL A 64 6.80 3.22 11.00
N ALA A 65 5.91 3.27 11.99
CA ALA A 65 5.25 2.08 12.53
C ALA A 65 4.20 1.52 11.55
N ALA A 66 3.39 2.39 10.94
CA ALA A 66 2.30 1.99 10.05
C ALA A 66 2.81 1.29 8.78
N PHE A 67 3.95 1.71 8.25
CA PHE A 67 4.56 1.17 7.03
C PHE A 67 5.81 0.34 7.28
N ASP A 68 6.21 0.14 8.53
CA ASP A 68 7.40 -0.63 8.92
C ASP A 68 8.63 -0.19 8.09
N LEU A 69 8.88 1.13 8.14
CA LEU A 69 9.97 1.82 7.43
C LEU A 69 11.32 1.45 8.06
N ARG A 70 12.29 1.05 7.22
CA ARG A 70 13.62 0.61 7.67
C ARG A 70 14.70 1.07 6.69
N GLY A 71 15.86 1.47 7.19
CA GLY A 71 16.96 1.95 6.33
C GLY A 71 16.69 3.34 5.74
N GLU A 72 17.44 3.69 4.70
CA GLU A 72 17.46 5.04 4.12
C GLU A 72 17.81 5.05 2.62
N GLY A 73 17.52 6.19 1.97
CA GLY A 73 17.84 6.39 0.55
C GLY A 73 17.24 5.33 -0.36
N ASN A 74 18.05 4.79 -1.28
CA ASN A 74 17.61 3.74 -2.20
C ASN A 74 17.39 2.39 -1.54
N ALA A 75 18.08 2.13 -0.43
CA ALA A 75 17.97 0.88 0.32
C ALA A 75 16.84 0.92 1.36
N LEU A 76 16.12 2.03 1.47
CA LEU A 76 14.97 2.14 2.34
C LEU A 76 13.94 1.07 1.98
N GLU A 77 13.51 0.31 2.97
CA GLU A 77 12.45 -0.67 2.86
C GLU A 77 11.18 -0.17 3.54
N PHE A 78 10.04 -0.55 2.98
CA PHE A 78 8.72 -0.24 3.53
C PHE A 78 7.75 -1.36 3.15
N ALA A 79 6.68 -1.49 3.91
CA ALA A 79 5.67 -2.52 3.69
C ALA A 79 4.28 -1.91 3.58
N TRP A 80 3.59 -2.18 2.48
CA TRP A 80 2.19 -1.83 2.31
C TRP A 80 1.30 -2.87 2.99
N PRO A 81 0.26 -2.44 3.74
CA PRO A 81 -0.81 -3.35 4.11
C PRO A 81 -1.54 -3.83 2.86
N ILE A 82 -1.86 -5.12 2.83
CA ILE A 82 -2.67 -5.75 1.78
C ILE A 82 -3.94 -6.28 2.41
N THR A 83 -5.07 -5.95 1.78
CA THR A 83 -6.36 -6.55 2.08
C THR A 83 -6.68 -7.62 1.06
N ILE A 84 -7.04 -8.81 1.54
CA ILE A 84 -7.59 -9.89 0.72
C ILE A 84 -9.07 -10.03 1.10
N VAL A 85 -9.97 -9.89 0.12
CA VAL A 85 -11.40 -10.13 0.30
C VAL A 85 -11.81 -11.34 -0.55
N ALA A 86 -12.29 -12.38 0.11
CA ALA A 86 -12.92 -13.52 -0.56
C ALA A 86 -14.44 -13.35 -0.49
N ALA A 87 -15.10 -13.32 -1.64
CA ALA A 87 -16.55 -13.22 -1.74
C ALA A 87 -17.08 -14.24 -2.74
N ILE A 88 -18.27 -14.77 -2.46
CA ILE A 88 -18.92 -15.81 -3.27
C ILE A 88 -20.22 -15.29 -3.85
N ARG A 89 -20.59 -15.79 -5.02
CA ARG A 89 -21.93 -15.63 -5.54
C ARG A 89 -22.84 -16.62 -4.79
N PRO A 90 -23.95 -16.15 -4.20
CA PRO A 90 -24.91 -17.01 -3.50
C PRO A 90 -25.48 -18.12 -4.39
#